data_AF-A0A969X0M7-F1
#
_entry.id   AF-A0A969X0M7-F1
#
_cell.length_a   1.000
_cell.length_b   1.000
_cell.length_c   1.000
_cell.angle_alpha   90.00
_cell.angle_beta   90.00
_cell.angle_gamma   90.00
#
_symmetry.space_group_name_H-M   'P 1'
#
loop_
_entity.id
_entity.type
_entity.pdbx_description
1 polymer ?
#
loop_
_entity_poly.entity_id
_entity_poly.type
_entity_poly.pdbx_seq_one_letter_code
_entity_poly.pdbx_strand_id
1 'polypeptide(L)'
;MQYKTEKKKNMSPQHKVDAHVHIMTHRRVRGGIKWVRPVAPDYENLSLDVTTEQLLNHLAEEGVEAFYNFFYPLKPGESEEINEWQRTFANSCPQAIPFASLHAADENKSALVSQALDHLHLAGFKFHPYIQGFDLMDNRLSPVFQELEERQCPVVFHTGFSEFYRQHSMVEDTINFLKRYPRMKTIVAHMLYLDLPIADWPQLLEEYPHLYLDITNILPYCSSD
;
A
#
# COMPACT_ATOMS: atom_id res chain seq x y z
N MET A 1 -25.63 -6.07 -34.67
CA MET A 1 -24.70 -7.21 -34.51
C MET A 1 -24.93 -7.80 -33.13
N GLN A 2 -25.39 -9.05 -33.04
CA GLN A 2 -25.54 -9.76 -31.78
C GLN A 2 -24.16 -10.22 -31.31
N TYR A 3 -23.68 -9.70 -30.18
CA TYR A 3 -22.52 -10.27 -29.49
C TYR A 3 -22.94 -11.62 -28.91
N LYS A 4 -22.43 -12.72 -29.49
CA LYS A 4 -22.51 -14.05 -28.89
C LYS A 4 -21.69 -14.01 -27.59
N THR A 5 -22.35 -14.16 -26.45
CA THR A 5 -21.70 -14.42 -25.18
C THR A 5 -21.10 -15.83 -25.21
N GLU A 6 -19.83 -15.93 -25.59
CA GLU A 6 -19.06 -17.14 -25.34
C GLU A 6 -19.04 -17.38 -23.82
N LYS A 7 -19.37 -18.61 -23.40
CA LYS A 7 -19.26 -19.03 -21.99
C LYS A 7 -17.83 -18.76 -21.53
N LYS A 8 -17.64 -17.75 -20.67
CA LYS A 8 -16.36 -17.46 -20.02
C LYS A 8 -15.83 -18.76 -19.43
N LYS A 9 -14.72 -19.26 -19.96
CA LYS A 9 -13.98 -20.37 -19.38
C LYS A 9 -13.58 -19.90 -17.97
N ASN A 10 -13.97 -20.63 -16.93
CA ASN A 10 -13.51 -20.31 -15.57
C ASN A 10 -11.99 -20.43 -15.56
N MET A 11 -11.30 -19.29 -15.64
CA MET A 11 -9.86 -19.22 -15.46
C MET A 11 -9.63 -19.03 -13.96
N SER A 12 -9.33 -20.12 -13.25
CA SER A 12 -8.71 -20.00 -11.94
C SER A 12 -7.26 -19.53 -12.16
N PRO A 13 -6.77 -18.52 -11.43
CA PRO A 13 -5.39 -18.09 -11.55
C PRO A 13 -4.44 -19.24 -11.18
N GLN A 14 -3.32 -19.35 -11.90
CA GLN A 14 -2.28 -20.36 -11.59
C GLN A 14 -1.57 -20.04 -10.27
N HIS A 15 -1.43 -18.76 -9.94
CA HIS A 15 -0.84 -18.28 -8.69
C HIS A 15 -1.74 -17.22 -8.05
N LYS A 16 -1.89 -17.25 -6.72
CA LYS A 16 -2.62 -16.22 -5.95
C LYS A 16 -1.63 -15.42 -5.10
N VAL A 17 -1.49 -14.12 -5.42
CA VAL A 17 -0.62 -13.19 -4.68
C VAL A 17 -1.50 -12.08 -4.10
N ASP A 18 -1.42 -11.85 -2.79
CA ASP A 18 -2.13 -10.74 -2.14
C ASP A 18 -1.30 -9.44 -2.24
N ALA A 19 -1.87 -8.42 -2.87
CA ALA A 19 -1.20 -7.15 -3.12
C ALA A 19 -1.14 -6.22 -1.89
N HIS A 20 -1.87 -6.51 -0.81
CA HIS A 20 -2.02 -5.57 0.30
C HIS A 20 -2.23 -6.24 1.65
N VAL A 21 -1.14 -6.61 2.31
CA VAL A 21 -1.16 -7.23 3.64
C VAL A 21 -0.42 -6.36 4.66
N HIS A 22 -0.94 -6.29 5.89
CA HIS A 22 -0.28 -5.62 7.02
C HIS A 22 0.02 -6.60 8.15
N ILE A 23 1.11 -7.36 8.02
CA ILE A 23 1.70 -8.10 9.15
C ILE A 23 2.77 -7.19 9.77
N MET A 24 2.59 -6.89 11.05
CA MET A 24 3.43 -5.98 11.83
C MET A 24 3.70 -6.58 13.21
N THR A 25 4.38 -5.83 14.09
CA THR A 25 4.49 -6.23 15.50
C THR A 25 3.10 -6.35 16.15
N HIS A 26 2.95 -7.26 17.13
CA HIS A 26 1.70 -7.45 17.87
C HIS A 26 1.15 -6.14 18.45
N ARG A 27 2.04 -5.28 18.97
CA ARG A 27 1.67 -3.94 19.47
C ARG A 27 1.04 -3.07 18.39
N ARG A 28 1.59 -3.08 17.17
CA ARG A 28 1.10 -2.27 16.04
C ARG A 28 -0.20 -2.81 15.48
N VAL A 29 -0.33 -4.12 15.30
CA VAL A 29 -1.59 -4.75 14.89
C VAL A 29 -2.70 -4.47 15.89
N ARG A 30 -2.45 -4.69 17.20
CA ARG A 30 -3.41 -4.37 18.27
C ARG A 30 -3.81 -2.89 18.25
N GLY A 31 -2.86 -1.98 18.03
CA GLY A 31 -3.13 -0.55 17.92
C GLY A 31 -4.02 -0.21 16.73
N GLY A 32 -3.73 -0.77 15.55
CA GLY A 32 -4.54 -0.61 14.35
C GLY A 32 -5.96 -1.14 14.53
N ILE A 33 -6.13 -2.32 15.13
CA ILE A 33 -7.47 -2.88 15.40
C ILE A 33 -8.25 -1.98 16.36
N LYS A 34 -7.62 -1.48 17.44
CA LYS A 34 -8.28 -0.52 18.36
C LYS A 34 -8.76 0.74 17.65
N TRP A 35 -7.98 1.23 16.68
CA TRP A 35 -8.32 2.42 15.91
C TRP A 35 -9.45 2.17 14.92
N VAL A 36 -9.46 1.01 14.24
CA VAL A 36 -10.42 0.73 13.16
C VAL A 36 -11.79 0.28 13.66
N ARG A 37 -11.86 -0.47 14.78
CA ARG A 37 -13.11 -0.96 15.38
C ARG A 37 -14.23 0.10 15.53
N PRO A 38 -13.98 1.32 16.05
CA PRO A 38 -15.03 2.32 16.21
C PRO A 38 -15.48 2.99 14.91
N VAL A 39 -14.74 2.84 13.81
CA VAL A 39 -14.98 3.56 12.55
C VAL A 39 -15.39 2.65 11.39
N ALA A 40 -15.22 1.33 11.52
CA ALA A 40 -15.56 0.35 10.50
C ALA A 40 -16.37 -0.80 11.11
N PRO A 41 -17.70 -0.85 10.89
CA PRO A 41 -18.58 -1.88 11.46
C PRO A 41 -18.13 -3.32 11.17
N ASP A 42 -17.62 -3.58 9.96
CA ASP A 42 -17.15 -4.91 9.55
C ASP A 42 -15.99 -5.44 10.41
N TYR A 43 -15.29 -4.54 11.12
CA TYR A 43 -14.13 -4.86 11.94
C TYR A 43 -14.42 -4.81 13.45
N GLU A 44 -15.66 -4.52 13.86
CA GLU A 44 -16.01 -4.29 15.27
C GLU A 44 -15.66 -5.48 16.19
N ASN A 45 -15.67 -6.69 15.64
CA ASN A 45 -15.46 -7.96 16.35
C ASN A 45 -14.06 -8.55 16.17
N LEU A 46 -13.13 -7.82 15.53
CA LEU A 46 -11.75 -8.28 15.41
C LEU A 46 -11.09 -8.45 16.78
N SER A 47 -10.46 -9.61 16.97
CA SER A 47 -9.69 -9.90 18.18
C SER A 47 -8.50 -8.97 18.32
N LEU A 48 -8.29 -8.43 19.52
CA LEU A 48 -7.14 -7.59 19.84
C LEU A 48 -5.84 -8.38 20.09
N ASP A 49 -5.96 -9.71 20.16
CA ASP A 49 -4.88 -10.65 20.45
C ASP A 49 -4.61 -11.57 19.24
N VAL A 50 -4.96 -11.10 18.03
CA VAL A 50 -4.65 -11.82 16.79
C VAL A 50 -3.13 -11.97 16.64
N THR A 51 -2.69 -13.19 16.37
CA THR A 51 -1.27 -13.51 16.22
C THR A 51 -0.85 -13.49 14.76
N THR A 52 0.45 -13.28 14.51
CA THR A 52 1.02 -13.43 13.16
C THR A 52 0.74 -14.80 12.57
N GLU A 53 0.79 -15.86 13.37
CA GLU A 53 0.47 -17.23 12.94
C GLU A 53 -0.98 -17.35 12.45
N GLN A 54 -1.94 -16.75 13.16
CA GLN A 54 -3.35 -16.75 12.72
C GLN A 54 -3.54 -16.01 11.39
N LEU A 55 -2.87 -14.87 11.21
CA LEU A 55 -2.91 -14.12 9.94
C LEU A 55 -2.30 -14.93 8.79
N LEU A 56 -1.17 -15.60 9.02
CA LEU A 56 -0.52 -16.45 8.03
C LEU A 56 -1.35 -17.70 7.69
N ASN A 57 -1.97 -18.33 8.68
CA ASN A 57 -2.88 -19.46 8.47
C ASN A 57 -4.08 -19.04 7.63
N HIS A 58 -4.66 -17.85 7.89
CA HIS A 58 -5.75 -17.32 7.07
C HIS A 58 -5.32 -17.12 5.60
N LEU A 59 -4.15 -16.52 5.34
CA LEU A 59 -3.61 -16.38 3.98
C LEU A 59 -3.43 -17.75 3.30
N ALA A 60 -2.94 -18.74 4.03
CA ALA A 60 -2.74 -20.10 3.52
C ALA A 60 -4.07 -20.81 3.23
N GLU A 61 -5.08 -20.67 4.08
CA GLU A 61 -6.44 -21.21 3.88
C GLU A 61 -7.11 -20.58 2.64
N GLU A 62 -6.84 -19.30 2.38
CA GLU A 62 -7.26 -18.60 1.17
C GLU A 62 -6.43 -18.97 -0.08
N GLY A 63 -5.41 -19.82 0.06
CA GLY A 63 -4.53 -20.25 -1.03
C GLY A 63 -3.58 -19.17 -1.53
N VAL A 64 -3.27 -18.15 -0.72
CA VAL A 64 -2.29 -17.11 -1.05
C VAL A 64 -0.88 -17.69 -0.97
N GLU A 65 -0.13 -17.62 -2.07
CA GLU A 65 1.23 -18.18 -2.19
C GLU A 65 2.32 -17.15 -1.87
N ALA A 66 2.03 -15.86 -2.07
CA ALA A 66 2.90 -14.75 -1.73
C ALA A 66 2.07 -13.50 -1.41
N PHE A 67 2.64 -12.56 -0.66
CA PHE A 67 1.96 -11.31 -0.36
C PHE A 67 2.91 -10.14 -0.19
N TYR A 68 2.46 -8.96 -0.59
CA TYR A 68 3.17 -7.71 -0.34
C TYR A 68 2.90 -7.25 1.09
N ASN A 69 3.94 -7.21 1.91
CA ASN A 69 3.80 -6.85 3.32
C ASN A 69 4.13 -5.37 3.57
N PHE A 70 3.17 -4.66 4.15
CA PHE A 70 3.24 -3.25 4.45
C PHE A 70 3.36 -3.00 5.95
N PHE A 71 4.35 -2.20 6.33
CA PHE A 71 4.54 -1.72 7.69
C PHE A 71 5.24 -0.35 7.63
N TYR A 72 4.70 0.64 8.32
CA TYR A 72 5.15 2.03 8.21
C TYR A 72 5.28 2.73 9.57
N PRO A 73 6.16 3.74 9.68
CA PRO A 73 6.38 4.51 10.90
C PRO A 73 5.22 5.49 11.14
N LEU A 74 4.85 5.65 12.41
CA LEU A 74 3.87 6.63 12.87
C LEU A 74 4.56 7.85 13.49
N LYS A 75 5.86 7.75 13.77
CA LYS A 75 6.68 8.80 14.39
C LYS A 75 8.05 8.86 13.76
N PRO A 76 8.72 10.03 13.80
CA PRO A 76 10.13 10.15 13.45
C PRO A 76 10.98 9.19 14.30
N GLY A 77 11.99 8.59 13.68
CA GLY A 77 12.93 7.66 14.31
C GLY A 77 12.49 6.20 14.32
N GLU A 78 11.27 5.86 13.89
CA GLU A 78 10.80 4.47 13.85
C GLU A 78 11.20 3.72 12.56
N SER A 79 11.67 4.43 11.53
CA SER A 79 11.82 3.88 10.17
C SER A 79 12.89 2.80 10.03
N GLU A 80 14.04 2.99 10.68
CA GLU A 80 15.13 2.01 10.65
C GLU A 80 14.69 0.68 11.27
N GLU A 81 14.17 0.72 12.51
CA GLU A 81 13.67 -0.46 13.23
C GLU A 81 12.55 -1.18 12.45
N ILE A 82 11.64 -0.43 11.82
CA ILE A 82 10.56 -1.01 11.01
C ILE A 82 11.08 -1.71 9.76
N ASN A 83 12.06 -1.11 9.08
CA ASN A 83 12.65 -1.71 7.88
C ASN A 83 13.48 -2.96 8.22
N GLU A 84 14.22 -2.95 9.34
CA GLU A 84 14.92 -4.13 9.86
C GLU A 84 13.94 -5.24 10.26
N TRP A 85 12.82 -4.88 10.89
CA TRP A 85 11.76 -5.82 11.22
C TRP A 85 11.18 -6.47 9.96
N GLN A 86 10.91 -5.69 8.91
CA GLN A 86 10.39 -6.18 7.62
C GLN A 86 11.33 -7.23 7.01
N ARG A 87 12.64 -6.95 6.98
CA ARG A 87 13.64 -7.92 6.52
C ARG A 87 13.68 -9.17 7.39
N THR A 88 13.66 -9.00 8.71
CA THR A 88 13.69 -10.13 9.65
C THR A 88 12.46 -11.02 9.46
N PHE A 89 11.28 -10.44 9.31
CA PHE A 89 10.04 -11.17 9.05
C PHE A 89 10.08 -11.90 7.71
N ALA A 90 10.52 -11.25 6.63
CA ALA A 90 10.63 -11.90 5.33
C ALA A 90 11.70 -13.01 5.28
N ASN A 91 12.67 -13.03 6.21
CA ASN A 91 13.62 -14.15 6.35
C ASN A 91 12.94 -15.39 6.97
N SER A 92 11.99 -15.21 7.89
CA SER A 92 11.25 -16.33 8.51
C SER A 92 9.98 -16.70 7.74
N CYS A 93 9.46 -15.82 6.90
CA CYS A 93 8.30 -16.03 6.05
C CYS A 93 8.65 -15.71 4.57
N PRO A 94 9.15 -16.69 3.80
CA PRO A 94 9.56 -16.47 2.42
C PRO A 94 8.43 -16.06 1.46
N GLN A 95 7.16 -16.25 1.84
CA GLN A 95 6.01 -15.75 1.08
C GLN A 95 5.85 -14.22 1.16
N ALA A 96 6.45 -13.57 2.16
CA ALA A 96 6.34 -12.14 2.36
C ALA A 96 7.31 -11.39 1.43
N ILE A 97 6.76 -10.48 0.63
CA ILE A 97 7.51 -9.51 -0.19
C ILE A 97 7.57 -8.20 0.63
N PRO A 98 8.71 -7.88 1.26
CA PRO A 98 8.75 -6.82 2.26
C PRO A 98 8.92 -5.45 1.60
N PHE A 99 8.08 -4.50 1.97
CA PHE A 99 8.20 -3.10 1.55
C PHE A 99 8.74 -2.26 2.70
N ALA A 100 9.67 -1.38 2.34
CA ALA A 100 10.20 -0.36 3.22
C ALA A 100 9.19 0.76 3.46
N SER A 101 9.46 1.57 4.47
CA SER A 101 8.81 2.87 4.66
C SER A 101 9.75 3.83 5.38
N LEU A 102 9.40 5.11 5.36
CA LEU A 102 10.04 6.11 6.22
C LEU A 102 9.05 7.20 6.62
N HIS A 103 9.41 8.00 7.62
CA HIS A 103 8.62 9.11 8.11
C HIS A 103 9.14 10.43 7.51
N ALA A 104 8.24 11.35 7.12
CA ALA A 104 8.63 12.61 6.48
C ALA A 104 9.60 13.46 7.31
N ALA A 105 9.44 13.42 8.64
CA ALA A 105 10.28 14.13 9.59
C ALA A 105 11.49 13.32 10.11
N ASP A 106 11.83 12.18 9.50
CA ASP A 106 13.11 11.52 9.80
C ASP A 106 14.30 12.37 9.36
N GLU A 107 15.38 12.26 10.12
CA GLU A 107 16.70 12.74 9.73
C GLU A 107 17.35 11.74 8.75
N ASN A 108 18.33 12.19 7.96
CA ASN A 108 19.15 11.33 7.10
C ASN A 108 18.37 10.38 6.16
N LYS A 109 17.23 10.81 5.61
CA LYS A 109 16.34 9.96 4.78
C LYS A 109 17.02 9.24 3.62
N SER A 110 18.04 9.83 2.98
CA SER A 110 18.79 9.15 1.90
C SER A 110 19.59 7.94 2.42
N ALA A 111 20.11 8.00 3.65
CA ALA A 111 20.73 6.85 4.31
C ALA A 111 19.69 5.76 4.61
N LEU A 112 18.47 6.14 5.04
CA LEU A 112 17.37 5.19 5.23
C LEU A 112 16.95 4.51 3.91
N VAL A 113 16.93 5.24 2.79
CA VAL A 113 16.65 4.68 1.47
C VAL A 113 17.74 3.70 1.05
N SER A 114 19.01 4.09 1.18
CA SER A 114 20.14 3.21 0.87
C SER A 114 20.14 1.95 1.76
N GLN A 115 19.89 2.09 3.06
CA GLN A 115 19.76 0.97 3.98
C GLN A 115 18.65 0.01 3.57
N ALA A 116 17.46 0.54 3.23
CA ALA A 116 16.32 -0.28 2.83
C ALA A 116 16.57 -1.06 1.52
N LEU A 117 17.17 -0.43 0.51
CA LEU A 117 17.30 -1.02 -0.82
C LEU A 117 18.61 -1.79 -1.00
N ASP A 118 19.72 -1.24 -0.54
CA ASP A 118 21.07 -1.75 -0.84
C ASP A 118 21.53 -2.77 0.20
N HIS A 119 21.05 -2.68 1.44
CA HIS A 119 21.47 -3.56 2.55
C HIS A 119 20.38 -4.54 2.98
N LEU A 120 19.13 -4.08 3.10
CA LEU A 120 18.01 -4.92 3.49
C LEU A 120 17.29 -5.56 2.30
N HIS A 121 17.55 -5.08 1.07
CA HIS A 121 16.94 -5.59 -0.16
C HIS A 121 15.40 -5.64 -0.10
N LEU A 122 14.80 -4.58 0.44
CA LEU A 122 13.35 -4.41 0.46
C LEU A 122 12.84 -4.09 -0.94
N ALA A 123 11.65 -4.60 -1.30
CA ALA A 123 11.18 -4.66 -2.67
C ALA A 123 10.60 -3.34 -3.21
N GLY A 124 10.31 -2.39 -2.33
CA GLY A 124 9.66 -1.13 -2.67
C GLY A 124 9.44 -0.27 -1.43
N PHE A 125 8.76 0.87 -1.60
CA PHE A 125 8.37 1.75 -0.51
C PHE A 125 6.85 1.84 -0.38
N LYS A 126 6.37 1.89 0.86
CA LYS A 126 4.96 2.08 1.20
C LYS A 126 4.79 3.31 2.05
N PHE A 127 3.83 4.16 1.70
CA PHE A 127 3.43 5.31 2.49
C PHE A 127 1.93 5.31 2.76
N HIS A 128 1.53 5.83 3.91
CA HIS A 128 0.13 6.09 4.27
C HIS A 128 -0.01 7.59 4.60
N PRO A 129 -0.13 8.47 3.59
CA PRO A 129 -0.14 9.92 3.77
C PRO A 129 -1.13 10.43 4.83
N TYR A 130 -2.35 9.91 4.88
CA TYR A 130 -3.35 10.33 5.88
C TYR A 130 -2.95 9.97 7.31
N ILE A 131 -2.38 8.78 7.53
CA ILE A 131 -1.97 8.33 8.87
C ILE A 131 -0.60 8.92 9.27
N GLN A 132 0.30 9.10 8.30
CA GLN A 132 1.63 9.66 8.51
C GLN A 132 1.65 11.20 8.50
N GLY A 133 0.54 11.85 8.13
CA GLY A 133 0.35 13.30 8.22
C GLY A 133 1.19 14.11 7.24
N PHE A 134 1.16 13.76 5.95
CA PHE A 134 1.84 14.52 4.90
C PHE A 134 1.08 14.47 3.57
N ASP A 135 1.31 15.46 2.70
CA ASP A 135 0.80 15.50 1.32
C ASP A 135 1.82 14.91 0.34
N LEU A 136 1.37 14.31 -0.77
CA LEU A 136 2.30 13.71 -1.75
C LEU A 136 3.32 14.73 -2.30
N MET A 137 2.98 16.02 -2.28
CA MET A 137 3.83 17.11 -2.72
C MET A 137 4.70 17.72 -1.60
N ASP A 138 4.77 17.10 -0.42
CA ASP A 138 5.57 17.56 0.72
C ASP A 138 7.07 17.62 0.35
N ASN A 139 7.64 18.83 0.44
CA ASN A 139 9.04 19.09 0.11
C ASN A 139 10.03 18.33 0.99
N ARG A 140 9.64 17.91 2.21
CA ARG A 140 10.48 17.07 3.08
C ARG A 140 10.78 15.71 2.45
N LEU A 141 9.87 15.19 1.62
CA LEU A 141 10.00 13.90 0.93
C LEU A 141 10.44 14.04 -0.53
N SER A 142 10.53 15.26 -1.07
CA SER A 142 10.96 15.48 -2.46
C SER A 142 12.30 14.81 -2.81
N PRO A 143 13.36 14.86 -1.97
CA PRO A 143 14.61 14.15 -2.26
C PRO A 143 14.45 12.62 -2.23
N VAL A 144 13.58 12.10 -1.35
CA VAL A 144 13.29 10.67 -1.25
C VAL A 144 12.61 10.20 -2.54
N PHE A 145 11.55 10.87 -2.97
CA PHE A 145 10.83 10.47 -4.18
C PHE A 145 11.68 10.61 -5.44
N GLN A 146 12.55 11.62 -5.51
CA GLN A 146 13.53 11.73 -6.59
C GLN A 146 14.47 10.51 -6.60
N GLU A 147 15.04 10.15 -5.45
CA GLU A 147 15.93 8.98 -5.36
C GLU A 147 15.22 7.67 -5.71
N LEU A 148 13.96 7.50 -5.27
CA LEU A 148 13.16 6.32 -5.59
C LEU A 148 12.79 6.24 -7.08
N GLU A 149 12.49 7.37 -7.73
CA GLU A 149 12.29 7.43 -9.18
C GLU A 149 13.57 7.06 -9.94
N GLU A 150 14.72 7.62 -9.56
CA GLU A 150 16.02 7.34 -10.18
C GLU A 150 16.38 5.85 -10.07
N ARG A 151 16.07 5.23 -8.93
CA ARG A 151 16.24 3.79 -8.69
C ARG A 151 15.13 2.92 -9.29
N GLN A 152 14.13 3.51 -9.93
CA GLN A 152 12.95 2.80 -10.50
C GLN A 152 12.24 1.89 -9.47
N CYS A 153 12.27 2.34 -8.21
CA CYS A 153 11.71 1.66 -7.05
C CYS A 153 10.19 1.85 -7.03
N PRO A 154 9.38 0.77 -6.86
CA PRO A 154 7.94 0.91 -6.75
C PRO A 154 7.52 1.56 -5.44
N VAL A 155 6.59 2.51 -5.51
CA VAL A 155 6.07 3.26 -4.37
C VAL A 155 4.56 3.11 -4.30
N VAL A 156 4.08 2.56 -3.18
CA VAL A 156 2.65 2.40 -2.88
C VAL A 156 2.20 3.54 -1.98
N PHE A 157 1.19 4.29 -2.41
CA PHE A 157 0.50 5.27 -1.58
C PHE A 157 -0.87 4.74 -1.19
N HIS A 158 -1.11 4.63 0.11
CA HIS A 158 -2.44 4.32 0.62
C HIS A 158 -3.25 5.61 0.73
N THR A 159 -4.14 5.78 -0.23
CA THR A 159 -4.97 6.98 -0.41
C THR A 159 -6.44 6.57 -0.55
N GLY A 160 -7.32 7.51 -0.88
CA GLY A 160 -8.76 7.30 -0.91
C GLY A 160 -9.40 7.33 0.49
N PHE A 161 -10.73 7.33 0.48
CA PHE A 161 -11.59 7.42 1.64
C PHE A 161 -11.28 8.67 2.46
N SER A 162 -11.03 9.81 1.81
CA SER A 162 -10.64 11.06 2.49
C SER A 162 -11.59 11.43 3.64
N GLU A 163 -12.90 11.27 3.43
CA GLU A 163 -13.93 11.52 4.44
C GLU A 163 -13.81 10.59 5.66
N PHE A 164 -13.51 9.31 5.45
CA PHE A 164 -13.26 8.35 6.53
C PHE A 164 -12.07 8.78 7.39
N TYR A 165 -11.01 9.29 6.75
CA TYR A 165 -9.84 9.85 7.44
C TYR A 165 -10.06 11.26 7.99
N ARG A 166 -11.17 11.93 7.62
CA ARG A 166 -11.46 13.34 7.91
C ARG A 166 -10.36 14.27 7.39
N GLN A 167 -9.87 13.99 6.19
CA GLN A 167 -8.83 14.74 5.49
C GLN A 167 -9.35 15.28 4.17
N HIS A 168 -8.57 16.14 3.49
CA HIS A 168 -8.89 16.55 2.13
C HIS A 168 -8.64 15.42 1.13
N SER A 169 -9.28 15.51 -0.03
CA SER A 169 -9.01 14.61 -1.15
C SER A 169 -7.61 14.84 -1.71
N MET A 170 -6.86 13.76 -1.90
CA MET A 170 -5.52 13.77 -2.51
C MET A 170 -5.55 13.58 -4.03
N VAL A 171 -6.68 13.82 -4.71
CA VAL A 171 -6.77 13.67 -6.18
C VAL A 171 -5.83 14.64 -6.90
N GLU A 172 -5.88 15.92 -6.55
CA GLU A 172 -5.00 16.92 -7.15
C GLU A 172 -3.53 16.66 -6.80
N ASP A 173 -3.25 16.29 -5.54
CA ASP A 173 -1.91 15.93 -5.08
C ASP A 173 -1.34 14.75 -5.87
N THR A 174 -2.16 13.71 -6.12
CA THR A 174 -1.75 12.53 -6.88
C THR A 174 -1.47 12.88 -8.34
N ILE A 175 -2.31 13.69 -8.98
CA ILE A 175 -2.08 14.13 -10.37
C ILE A 175 -0.80 14.97 -10.46
N ASN A 176 -0.59 15.90 -9.54
CA ASN A 176 0.63 16.72 -9.50
C ASN A 176 1.88 15.88 -9.23
N PHE A 177 1.75 14.86 -8.38
CA PHE A 177 2.81 13.93 -8.09
C PHE A 177 3.21 13.09 -9.32
N LEU A 178 2.23 12.56 -10.05
CA LEU A 178 2.47 11.81 -11.29
C LEU A 178 3.11 12.68 -12.38
N LYS A 179 2.74 13.96 -12.48
CA LYS A 179 3.41 14.92 -13.38
C LYS A 179 4.86 15.21 -12.98
N ARG A 180 5.14 15.28 -11.67
CA ARG A 180 6.48 15.58 -11.14
C ARG A 180 7.43 14.39 -11.23
N TYR A 181 6.91 13.18 -11.03
CA TYR A 181 7.68 11.93 -11.03
C TYR A 181 7.14 10.93 -12.08
N PRO A 182 7.14 11.30 -13.38
CA PRO A 182 6.45 10.54 -14.42
C PRO A 182 7.08 9.17 -14.71
N ARG A 183 8.31 8.91 -14.25
CA ARG A 183 8.99 7.62 -14.42
C ARG A 183 8.90 6.73 -13.18
N MET A 184 8.31 7.23 -12.09
CA MET A 184 8.24 6.45 -10.87
C MET A 184 7.08 5.47 -10.96
N LYS A 185 7.35 4.20 -10.63
CA LYS A 185 6.33 3.16 -10.51
C LYS A 185 5.46 3.47 -9.30
N THR A 186 4.32 4.10 -9.55
CA THR A 186 3.41 4.59 -8.50
C THR A 186 2.20 3.69 -8.41
N ILE A 187 1.96 3.11 -7.25
CA ILE A 187 0.79 2.27 -6.97
C ILE A 187 -0.15 3.08 -6.08
N VAL A 188 -1.36 3.32 -6.56
CA VAL A 188 -2.41 4.01 -5.79
C VAL A 188 -3.34 2.98 -5.19
N ALA A 189 -3.22 2.74 -3.88
CA ALA A 189 -4.13 1.85 -3.19
C ALA A 189 -5.50 2.51 -3.00
N HIS A 190 -6.53 1.68 -3.05
CA HIS A 190 -7.95 2.05 -3.03
C HIS A 190 -8.39 2.97 -4.18
N MET A 191 -7.55 3.18 -5.20
CA MET A 191 -7.91 4.00 -6.37
C MET A 191 -8.49 5.38 -6.02
N LEU A 192 -7.97 6.04 -4.98
CA LEU A 192 -8.50 7.31 -4.45
C LEU A 192 -10.00 7.27 -4.14
N TYR A 193 -10.65 6.12 -4.06
CA TYR A 193 -12.09 5.96 -3.86
C TYR A 193 -12.47 6.46 -2.46
N LEU A 194 -13.48 7.30 -2.22
CA LEU A 194 -14.56 7.80 -3.09
C LEU A 194 -14.25 9.12 -3.82
N ASP A 195 -13.01 9.58 -3.75
CA ASP A 195 -12.64 10.94 -4.13
C ASP A 195 -12.47 11.13 -5.66
N LEU A 196 -12.15 10.05 -6.39
CA LEU A 196 -12.08 10.04 -7.85
C LEU A 196 -13.03 8.98 -8.45
N PRO A 197 -13.91 9.36 -9.41
CA PRO A 197 -14.77 8.40 -10.09
C PRO A 197 -14.00 7.30 -10.83
N ILE A 198 -14.54 6.06 -10.79
CA ILE A 198 -13.94 4.91 -11.47
C ILE A 198 -13.72 5.17 -12.98
N ALA A 199 -14.64 5.92 -13.60
CA ALA A 199 -14.62 6.23 -15.03
C ALA A 199 -13.42 7.10 -15.48
N ASP A 200 -12.74 7.77 -14.55
CA ASP A 200 -11.62 8.66 -14.87
C ASP A 200 -10.27 7.91 -14.94
N TRP A 201 -10.19 6.71 -14.35
CA TRP A 201 -8.95 5.93 -14.29
C TRP A 201 -8.40 5.48 -15.64
N PRO A 202 -9.19 5.05 -16.65
CA PRO A 202 -8.66 4.66 -17.95
C PRO A 202 -7.79 5.75 -18.59
N GLN A 203 -8.23 7.01 -18.55
CA GLN A 203 -7.45 8.13 -19.09
C GLN A 203 -6.14 8.34 -18.33
N LEU A 204 -6.17 8.28 -17.00
CA LEU A 204 -4.95 8.43 -16.19
C LEU A 204 -3.96 7.29 -16.43
N LEU A 205 -4.43 6.06 -16.58
CA LEU A 205 -3.58 4.90 -16.87
C LEU A 205 -2.93 4.99 -18.26
N GLU A 206 -3.63 5.58 -19.24
CA GLU A 206 -3.08 5.87 -20.57
C GLU A 206 -2.04 7.00 -20.52
N GLU A 207 -2.29 8.06 -19.74
CA GLU A 207 -1.40 9.22 -19.62
C GLU A 207 -0.12 8.91 -18.82
N TYR A 208 -0.23 8.07 -17.78
CA TYR A 208 0.87 7.74 -16.87
C TYR A 208 1.18 6.23 -16.91
N PRO A 209 2.08 5.77 -17.80
CA PRO A 209 2.33 4.33 -18.02
C PRO A 209 3.00 3.60 -16.84
N HIS A 210 3.48 4.34 -15.84
CA HIS A 210 4.06 3.81 -14.60
C HIS A 210 3.11 3.89 -13.41
N LEU A 211 1.85 4.28 -13.64
CA LEU A 211 0.78 4.25 -12.66
C LEU A 211 0.14 2.86 -12.63
N TYR A 212 -0.02 2.32 -11.42
CA TYR A 212 -0.70 1.07 -11.14
C TYR A 212 -1.74 1.28 -10.05
N LEU A 213 -2.75 0.42 -10.02
CA LEU A 213 -3.85 0.50 -9.08
C LEU A 213 -3.88 -0.73 -8.19
N ASP A 214 -4.09 -0.50 -6.90
CA ASP A 214 -4.42 -1.53 -5.95
C ASP A 214 -5.87 -1.35 -5.51
N ILE A 215 -6.67 -2.39 -5.77
CA ILE A 215 -8.12 -2.40 -5.64
C ILE A 215 -8.60 -3.00 -4.32
N THR A 216 -7.71 -3.11 -3.32
CA THR A 216 -8.11 -3.57 -1.99
C THR A 216 -9.25 -2.70 -1.43
N ASN A 217 -10.21 -3.32 -0.75
CA ASN A 217 -11.40 -2.69 -0.16
C ASN A 217 -12.31 -1.84 -1.08
N ILE A 218 -12.13 -1.85 -2.40
CA ILE A 218 -13.06 -1.15 -3.33
C ILE A 218 -14.01 -2.09 -4.06
N LEU A 219 -13.64 -3.37 -4.26
CA LEU A 219 -14.47 -4.35 -4.95
C LEU A 219 -15.92 -4.48 -4.41
N PRO A 220 -16.18 -4.44 -3.08
CA PRO A 220 -17.55 -4.47 -2.57
C PRO A 220 -18.43 -3.30 -3.03
N TYR A 221 -17.82 -2.20 -3.47
CA TYR A 221 -18.51 -1.00 -3.92
C TYR A 221 -18.61 -0.88 -5.45
N CYS A 222 -17.91 -1.76 -6.19
CA CYS A 222 -18.07 -1.88 -7.63
C CYS A 222 -19.31 -2.73 -7.91
N SER A 223 -20.46 -2.10 -8.17
CA SER A 223 -21.65 -2.81 -8.63
C SER A 223 -21.38 -3.47 -9.99
N SER A 224 -21.78 -4.73 -10.11
CA SER A 224 -21.88 -5.40 -11.40
C SER A 224 -23.21 -4.99 -12.02
N ASP A 225 -23.20 -3.87 -12.74
CA ASP A 225 -24.27 -3.57 -13.70
C ASP A 225 -24.19 -4.52 -14.91
#